data_AF-A0A7K9X2I3-F1
#
_entry.id   AF-A0A7K9X2I3-F1
#
_cell.length_a   1.000
_cell.length_b   1.000
_cell.length_c   1.000
_cell.angle_alpha   90.00
_cell.angle_beta   90.00
_cell.angle_gamma   90.00
#
_symmetry.space_group_name_H-M   'P 1'
#
loop_
_entity.id
_entity.type
_entity.pdbx_description
1 polymer ?
#
loop_
_entity_poly.entity_id
_entity_poly.type
_entity_poly.pdbx_seq_one_letter_code
_entity_poly.pdbx_strand_id
1 'polypeptide(L)'
;IPGSGRKYYLQFTTEDYKSGENTGSCLATVLYPKTKAPPVVSIKCVQTKDQKQIQEEDNRLYQKLRHQTKPIIGNNIPDSYGNIEPALEPVWALAVAGSSYIMWEKSTENVGYFMAQVKSVKQWIRKDDFIEFDYTVLLHEMPTQEIISCHMRLTWLPGHPLKVKYFCASDNLALEDGSGLESGSAAGILQEMGANF
;
A
#
# COMPACT_ATOMS: atom_id res chain seq x y z
N ILE A 1 18.66 -18.11 -13.82
CA ILE A 1 19.76 -17.50 -14.61
C ILE A 1 21.03 -17.62 -13.80
N PRO A 2 22.06 -18.35 -14.28
CA PRO A 2 23.34 -18.43 -13.58
C PRO A 2 23.84 -17.03 -13.23
N GLY A 3 24.19 -16.80 -11.96
CA GLY A 3 24.62 -15.49 -11.45
C GLY A 3 23.50 -14.49 -11.11
N SER A 4 22.37 -14.45 -11.82
CA SER A 4 21.39 -13.35 -11.66
C SER A 4 20.20 -13.66 -10.73
N GLY A 5 19.85 -14.93 -10.50
CA GLY A 5 18.68 -15.31 -9.68
C GLY A 5 17.71 -16.26 -10.38
N ARG A 6 16.48 -16.37 -9.87
CA ARG A 6 15.43 -17.24 -10.42
C ARG A 6 14.39 -16.42 -11.17
N LYS A 7 14.15 -16.78 -12.42
CA LYS A 7 13.23 -16.08 -13.32
C LYS A 7 12.04 -16.95 -13.64
N TYR A 8 10.85 -16.39 -13.47
CA TYR A 8 9.56 -16.99 -13.73
C TYR A 8 8.93 -16.35 -14.95
N TYR A 9 8.17 -17.14 -15.70
CA TYR A 9 7.38 -16.74 -16.84
C TYR A 9 5.94 -17.10 -16.53
N LEU A 10 5.07 -16.10 -16.51
CA LEU A 10 3.70 -16.22 -16.03
C LEU A 10 2.73 -15.79 -17.12
N GLN A 11 1.65 -16.55 -17.28
CA GLN A 11 0.47 -16.17 -18.05
C GLN A 11 -0.74 -16.30 -17.12
N PHE A 12 -1.51 -15.23 -16.99
CA PHE A 12 -2.66 -15.17 -16.09
C PHE A 12 -3.71 -14.20 -16.60
N THR A 13 -4.92 -14.30 -16.08
CA THR A 13 -6.01 -13.33 -16.29
C THR A 13 -6.14 -12.42 -15.08
N THR A 14 -6.65 -11.22 -15.29
CA THR A 14 -6.99 -10.27 -14.23
C THR A 14 -8.50 -10.11 -14.14
N GLU A 15 -8.99 -9.77 -12.96
CA GLU A 15 -10.40 -9.53 -12.69
C GLU A 15 -10.58 -8.14 -12.09
N ASP A 16 -11.73 -7.52 -12.37
CA ASP A 16 -12.12 -6.25 -11.79
C ASP A 16 -12.36 -6.46 -10.29
N TYR A 17 -11.69 -5.68 -9.46
CA TYR A 17 -11.79 -5.81 -8.01
C TYR A 17 -13.23 -5.68 -7.48
N LYS A 18 -14.10 -4.93 -8.17
CA LYS A 18 -15.49 -4.70 -7.74
C LYS A 18 -16.46 -5.68 -8.36
N SER A 19 -16.40 -5.88 -9.69
CA SER A 19 -17.38 -6.73 -10.38
C SER A 19 -16.98 -8.20 -10.44
N GLY A 20 -15.70 -8.52 -10.23
CA GLY A 20 -15.15 -9.87 -10.45
C GLY A 20 -15.09 -10.25 -11.94
N GLU A 21 -15.40 -9.32 -12.84
CA GLU A 21 -15.40 -9.60 -14.27
C GLU A 21 -13.97 -9.65 -14.80
N ASN A 22 -13.75 -10.50 -15.80
CA ASN A 22 -12.44 -10.60 -16.45
C ASN A 22 -12.05 -9.26 -17.12
N THR A 23 -10.93 -8.70 -16.68
CA THR A 23 -10.40 -7.41 -17.18
C THR A 23 -9.30 -7.58 -18.23
N GLY A 24 -8.88 -8.81 -18.52
CA GLY A 24 -7.85 -9.07 -19.50
C GLY A 24 -6.95 -10.26 -19.18
N SER A 25 -5.93 -10.40 -20.02
CA SER A 25 -4.87 -11.38 -19.85
C SER A 25 -3.50 -10.72 -19.88
N CYS A 26 -2.57 -11.24 -19.09
CA CYS A 26 -1.23 -10.71 -18.93
C CYS A 26 -0.18 -11.80 -19.15
N LEU A 27 0.92 -11.38 -19.77
CA LEU A 27 2.18 -12.11 -19.81
C LEU A 27 3.20 -11.34 -18.98
N ALA A 28 3.79 -12.01 -17.99
CA ALA A 28 4.77 -11.40 -17.11
C ALA A 28 6.04 -12.24 -16.98
N THR A 29 7.14 -11.56 -16.70
CA THR A 29 8.35 -12.18 -16.19
C THR A 29 8.73 -11.56 -14.86
N VAL A 30 9.05 -12.40 -13.88
CA VAL A 30 9.50 -11.98 -12.55
C VAL A 30 10.87 -12.61 -12.30
N LEU A 31 11.88 -11.79 -12.06
CA LEU A 31 13.21 -12.24 -11.63
C LEU A 31 13.40 -11.89 -10.16
N TYR A 32 13.53 -12.91 -9.32
CA TYR A 32 14.00 -12.76 -7.94
C TYR A 32 15.54 -12.78 -7.94
N PRO A 33 16.21 -11.65 -7.66
CA PRO A 33 17.66 -11.58 -7.62
C PRO A 33 18.24 -12.41 -6.47
N LYS A 34 19.52 -12.79 -6.57
CA LYS A 34 20.24 -13.38 -5.42
C LYS A 34 20.59 -12.35 -4.34
N THR A 35 20.63 -11.08 -4.72
CA THR A 35 20.86 -9.95 -3.81
C THR A 35 19.57 -9.62 -3.07
N LYS A 36 19.67 -8.86 -1.96
CA LYS A 36 18.50 -8.32 -1.23
C LYS A 36 17.78 -7.18 -1.99
N ALA A 37 17.78 -7.22 -3.32
CA ALA A 37 17.13 -6.23 -4.16
C ALA A 37 15.69 -6.64 -4.47
N PRO A 38 14.76 -5.69 -4.70
CA PRO A 38 13.40 -5.99 -5.13
C PRO A 38 13.34 -6.89 -6.38
N PRO A 39 12.24 -7.66 -6.57
CA PRO A 39 12.02 -8.44 -7.78
C PRO A 39 11.98 -7.55 -9.02
N VAL A 40 12.63 -7.99 -10.11
CA VAL A 40 12.54 -7.28 -11.41
C VAL A 40 11.36 -7.83 -12.19
N VAL A 41 10.37 -6.97 -12.46
CA VAL A 41 9.12 -7.34 -13.11
C VAL A 41 9.01 -6.68 -14.49
N SER A 42 8.61 -7.45 -15.48
CA SER A 42 8.16 -6.96 -16.79
C SER A 42 6.82 -7.59 -17.08
N ILE A 43 5.81 -6.78 -17.40
CA ILE A 43 4.45 -7.24 -17.64
C ILE A 43 3.88 -6.58 -18.90
N LYS A 44 3.12 -7.35 -19.68
CA LYS A 44 2.31 -6.87 -20.79
C LYS A 44 0.91 -7.43 -20.62
N CYS A 45 -0.08 -6.55 -20.57
CA CYS A 45 -1.48 -6.93 -20.43
C CYS A 45 -2.28 -6.47 -21.63
N VAL A 46 -3.23 -7.30 -22.05
CA VAL A 46 -4.28 -6.95 -23.00
C VAL A 46 -5.55 -6.74 -22.19
N GLN A 47 -5.99 -5.49 -22.08
CA GLN A 47 -7.19 -5.12 -21.32
C GLN A 47 -8.45 -5.34 -22.15
N THR A 48 -9.54 -5.71 -21.49
CA THR A 48 -10.87 -5.79 -22.12
C THR A 48 -11.59 -4.45 -22.14
N LYS A 49 -11.31 -3.57 -21.16
CA LYS A 49 -11.86 -2.21 -21.08
C LYS A 49 -11.10 -1.24 -21.99
N ASP A 50 -11.83 -0.28 -22.55
CA ASP A 50 -11.24 0.79 -23.36
C ASP A 50 -10.44 1.77 -22.48
N GLN A 51 -9.26 2.19 -22.96
CA GLN A 51 -8.37 3.07 -22.20
C GLN A 51 -9.00 4.45 -21.90
N LYS A 52 -9.85 4.97 -22.79
CA LYS A 52 -10.54 6.24 -22.54
C LYS A 52 -11.56 6.10 -21.43
N GLN A 53 -12.28 4.97 -21.39
CA GLN A 53 -13.23 4.71 -20.32
C GLN A 53 -12.54 4.66 -18.95
N ILE A 54 -11.38 3.98 -18.85
CA ILE A 54 -10.59 3.96 -17.60
C ILE A 54 -10.19 5.38 -17.19
N GLN A 55 -9.71 6.19 -18.14
CA GLN A 55 -9.31 7.56 -17.88
C GLN A 55 -10.48 8.46 -17.43
N GLU A 56 -11.67 8.25 -17.99
CA GLU A 56 -12.90 8.95 -17.59
C GLU A 56 -13.35 8.56 -16.18
N GLU A 57 -13.28 7.28 -15.82
CA GLU A 57 -13.59 6.76 -14.49
C GLU A 57 -12.61 7.32 -13.44
N ASP A 58 -11.31 7.30 -13.73
CA ASP A 58 -10.26 7.89 -12.87
C ASP A 58 -10.46 9.39 -12.68
N ASN A 59 -10.78 10.12 -13.76
CA ASN A 59 -11.07 11.55 -13.69
C ASN A 59 -12.31 11.84 -12.85
N ARG A 60 -13.38 11.05 -12.98
CA ARG A 60 -14.59 11.19 -12.17
C ARG A 60 -14.28 10.97 -10.69
N LEU A 61 -13.48 9.95 -10.36
CA LEU A 61 -13.04 9.69 -9.00
C LEU A 61 -12.20 10.86 -8.46
N TYR A 62 -11.22 11.32 -9.23
CA TYR A 62 -10.38 12.44 -8.88
C TYR A 62 -11.20 13.70 -8.57
N GLN A 63 -12.15 14.06 -9.43
CA GLN A 63 -13.02 15.21 -9.19
C GLN A 63 -13.83 15.02 -7.90
N LYS A 64 -14.35 13.83 -7.61
CA LYS A 64 -15.07 13.55 -6.36
C LYS A 64 -14.18 13.74 -5.12
N LEU A 65 -12.93 13.30 -5.16
CA LEU A 65 -11.99 13.43 -4.04
C LEU A 65 -11.51 14.87 -3.86
N ARG A 66 -11.31 15.61 -4.96
CA ARG A 66 -10.86 17.01 -4.95
C ARG A 66 -11.95 17.94 -4.39
N HIS A 67 -13.22 17.73 -4.74
CA HIS A 67 -14.31 18.60 -4.30
C HIS A 67 -14.71 18.43 -2.82
N GLN A 68 -14.05 17.54 -2.08
CA GLN A 68 -14.30 17.38 -0.65
C GLN A 68 -13.78 18.60 0.12
N THR A 69 -14.67 19.21 0.91
CA THR A 69 -14.35 20.38 1.75
C THR A 69 -13.72 20.00 3.08
N LYS A 70 -13.90 18.74 3.50
CA LYS A 70 -13.32 18.18 4.72
C LYS A 70 -12.35 17.05 4.33
N PRO A 71 -11.25 16.88 5.06
CA PRO A 71 -10.37 15.74 4.86
C PRO A 71 -11.13 14.43 5.04
N ILE A 72 -10.97 13.50 4.11
CA ILE A 72 -11.47 12.13 4.27
C ILE A 72 -10.67 11.45 5.38
N ILE A 73 -11.37 10.86 6.34
CA ILE A 73 -10.78 10.09 7.45
C ILE A 73 -11.51 8.76 7.52
N GLY A 74 -10.78 7.68 7.78
CA GLY A 74 -11.35 6.36 7.98
C GLY A 74 -10.45 5.49 8.85
N ASN A 75 -11.03 4.51 9.52
CA ASN A 75 -10.31 3.56 10.37
C ASN A 75 -10.89 2.17 10.16
N ASN A 76 -10.05 1.15 10.34
CA ASN A 76 -10.42 -0.27 10.25
C ASN A 76 -11.25 -0.58 8.99
N ILE A 77 -10.64 -0.43 7.82
CA ILE A 77 -11.26 -0.70 6.52
C ILE A 77 -10.56 -1.92 5.90
N PRO A 78 -11.23 -3.04 5.59
CA PRO A 78 -12.58 -3.36 6.03
C PRO A 78 -12.68 -3.48 7.55
N ASP A 79 -13.92 -3.42 8.06
CA ASP A 79 -14.20 -3.67 9.47
C ASP A 79 -13.95 -5.15 9.85
N SER A 80 -14.19 -5.51 11.11
CA SER A 80 -13.99 -6.89 11.61
C SER A 80 -14.88 -7.94 10.92
N TYR A 81 -15.88 -7.53 10.15
CA TYR A 81 -16.80 -8.39 9.42
C TYR A 81 -16.52 -8.40 7.91
N GLY A 82 -15.49 -7.68 7.46
CA GLY A 82 -15.16 -7.57 6.04
C GLY A 82 -15.93 -6.48 5.30
N ASN A 83 -16.69 -5.61 5.99
CA ASN A 83 -17.46 -4.57 5.32
C ASN A 83 -16.60 -3.33 5.04
N ILE A 84 -16.88 -2.69 3.90
CA ILE A 84 -16.31 -1.40 3.52
C ILE A 84 -17.47 -0.44 3.27
N GLU A 85 -17.46 0.72 3.93
CA GLU A 85 -18.45 1.75 3.64
C GLU A 85 -18.30 2.21 2.18
N PRO A 86 -19.39 2.32 1.38
CA PRO A 86 -19.31 2.71 -0.03
C PRO A 86 -18.57 4.05 -0.27
N ALA A 87 -18.61 4.96 0.71
CA ALA A 87 -17.87 6.23 0.66
C ALA A 87 -16.34 6.05 0.72
N LEU A 88 -15.88 4.98 1.38
CA LEU A 88 -14.47 4.66 1.61
C LEU A 88 -13.90 3.65 0.60
N GLU A 89 -14.73 3.05 -0.26
CA GLU A 89 -14.26 2.13 -1.32
C GLU A 89 -13.12 2.70 -2.16
N PRO A 90 -13.15 3.97 -2.63
CA PRO A 90 -12.04 4.48 -3.42
C PRO A 90 -10.76 4.69 -2.60
N VAL A 91 -10.92 5.00 -1.32
CA VAL A 91 -9.81 5.15 -0.37
C VAL A 91 -9.14 3.80 -0.11
N TRP A 92 -9.93 2.73 0.00
CA TRP A 92 -9.46 1.36 0.05
C TRP A 92 -8.75 0.94 -1.24
N ALA A 93 -9.34 1.23 -2.41
CA ALA A 93 -8.72 0.89 -3.70
C ALA A 93 -7.35 1.58 -3.89
N LEU A 94 -7.23 2.85 -3.50
CA LEU A 94 -5.94 3.55 -3.49
C LEU A 94 -4.96 2.93 -2.49
N ALA A 95 -5.43 2.47 -1.32
CA ALA A 95 -4.60 1.75 -0.37
C ALA A 95 -4.10 0.41 -0.92
N VAL A 96 -4.94 -0.35 -1.63
CA VAL A 96 -4.55 -1.60 -2.32
C VAL A 96 -3.46 -1.31 -3.34
N ALA A 97 -3.68 -0.31 -4.20
CA ALA A 97 -2.72 0.09 -5.23
C ALA A 97 -1.38 0.55 -4.61
N GLY A 98 -1.42 1.39 -3.57
CA GLY A 98 -0.23 1.83 -2.85
C GLY A 98 0.51 0.70 -2.15
N SER A 99 -0.22 -0.16 -1.44
CA SER A 99 0.36 -1.28 -0.71
C SER A 99 0.98 -2.31 -1.66
N SER A 100 0.44 -2.47 -2.87
CA SER A 100 1.04 -3.35 -3.88
C SER A 100 2.48 -3.00 -4.21
N TYR A 101 2.85 -1.71 -4.16
CA TYR A 101 4.22 -1.26 -4.32
C TYR A 101 5.11 -1.71 -3.14
N ILE A 102 4.62 -1.57 -1.90
CA ILE A 102 5.31 -2.03 -0.69
C ILE A 102 5.52 -3.55 -0.73
N MET A 103 4.46 -4.28 -1.07
CA MET A 103 4.47 -5.74 -1.19
C MET A 103 5.48 -6.19 -2.25
N TRP A 104 5.49 -5.54 -3.42
CA TRP A 104 6.48 -5.81 -4.46
C TRP A 104 7.91 -5.56 -3.97
N GLU A 105 8.20 -4.41 -3.35
CA GLU A 105 9.56 -4.10 -2.87
C GLU A 105 10.07 -5.09 -1.82
N LYS A 106 9.17 -5.61 -0.98
CA LYS A 106 9.52 -6.55 0.11
C LYS A 106 9.46 -8.03 -0.30
N SER A 107 8.75 -8.37 -1.36
CA SER A 107 8.56 -9.77 -1.75
C SER A 107 9.88 -10.46 -2.10
N THR A 108 10.01 -11.70 -1.61
CA THR A 108 11.05 -12.62 -2.03
C THR A 108 10.40 -13.84 -2.68
N GLU A 109 11.21 -14.76 -3.21
CA GLU A 109 10.68 -15.97 -3.84
C GLU A 109 9.77 -16.78 -2.90
N ASN A 110 10.04 -16.74 -1.58
CA ASN A 110 9.31 -17.53 -0.58
C ASN A 110 8.41 -16.68 0.31
N VAL A 111 8.35 -15.36 0.10
CA VAL A 111 7.59 -14.44 0.95
C VAL A 111 6.67 -13.59 0.09
N GLY A 112 5.37 -13.78 0.31
CA GLY A 112 4.30 -13.00 -0.31
C GLY A 112 3.57 -12.17 0.73
N TYR A 113 2.85 -11.15 0.27
CA TYR A 113 2.09 -10.27 1.14
C TYR A 113 0.67 -10.08 0.59
N PHE A 114 -0.26 -9.86 1.51
CA PHE A 114 -1.62 -9.40 1.20
C PHE A 114 -1.93 -8.18 2.07
N MET A 115 -2.69 -7.23 1.54
CA MET A 115 -3.20 -6.14 2.37
C MET A 115 -4.40 -6.65 3.17
N ALA A 116 -4.27 -6.74 4.49
CA ALA A 116 -5.32 -7.23 5.37
C ALA A 116 -6.32 -6.11 5.71
N GLN A 117 -5.80 -4.93 6.05
CA GLN A 117 -6.64 -3.82 6.53
C GLN A 117 -5.93 -2.48 6.37
N VAL A 118 -6.70 -1.42 6.19
CA VAL A 118 -6.32 -0.04 6.49
C VAL A 118 -6.71 0.22 7.94
N LYS A 119 -5.74 0.24 8.85
CA LYS A 119 -5.95 0.55 10.27
C LYS A 119 -6.43 2.00 10.44
N SER A 120 -5.81 2.93 9.72
CA SER A 120 -6.22 4.33 9.67
C SER A 120 -5.86 4.98 8.35
N VAL A 121 -6.61 6.01 7.96
CA VAL A 121 -6.34 6.85 6.80
C VAL A 121 -6.78 8.28 7.07
N LYS A 122 -5.97 9.24 6.61
CA LYS A 122 -6.30 10.65 6.60
C LYS A 122 -5.85 11.30 5.29
N GLN A 123 -6.77 12.01 4.64
CA GLN A 123 -6.43 12.85 3.50
C GLN A 123 -5.68 14.11 3.96
N TRP A 124 -4.62 14.46 3.25
CA TRP A 124 -3.93 15.74 3.42
C TRP A 124 -4.50 16.74 2.40
N ILE A 125 -5.08 17.83 2.89
CA ILE A 125 -5.56 18.90 2.01
C ILE A 125 -4.35 19.65 1.46
N ARG A 126 -4.26 19.69 0.14
CA ARG A 126 -3.16 20.33 -0.59
C ARG A 126 -3.66 21.52 -1.39
N LYS A 127 -2.72 22.39 -1.76
CA LYS A 127 -2.97 23.54 -2.64
C LYS A 127 -2.69 23.23 -4.12
N ASP A 128 -1.92 22.17 -4.38
CA ASP A 128 -1.67 21.67 -5.74
C ASP A 128 -2.77 20.70 -6.17
N ASP A 129 -2.66 20.18 -7.40
CA ASP A 129 -3.66 19.31 -8.00
C ASP A 129 -3.58 17.86 -7.51
N PHE A 130 -2.61 17.51 -6.66
CA PHE A 130 -2.43 16.14 -6.21
C PHE A 130 -3.36 15.78 -5.05
N ILE A 131 -3.92 14.58 -5.11
CA ILE A 131 -4.57 13.96 -3.95
C ILE A 131 -3.50 13.29 -3.11
N GLU A 132 -3.55 13.48 -1.80
CA GLU A 132 -2.60 12.87 -0.89
C GLU A 132 -3.28 12.27 0.33
N PHE A 133 -2.84 11.07 0.69
CA PHE A 133 -3.31 10.33 1.83
C PHE A 133 -2.14 9.83 2.65
N ASP A 134 -2.36 9.80 3.96
CA ASP A 134 -1.50 9.16 4.94
C ASP A 134 -2.26 7.99 5.53
N TYR A 135 -1.72 6.80 5.29
CA TYR A 135 -2.31 5.52 5.65
C TYR A 135 -1.46 4.84 6.71
N THR A 136 -2.12 4.12 7.61
CA THR A 136 -1.53 2.98 8.32
C THR A 136 -2.19 1.72 7.78
N VAL A 137 -1.45 0.92 7.01
CA VAL A 137 -1.91 -0.34 6.43
C VAL A 137 -1.31 -1.52 7.17
N LEU A 138 -2.08 -2.61 7.26
CA LEU A 138 -1.66 -3.88 7.83
C LEU A 138 -1.45 -4.87 6.68
N LEU A 139 -0.23 -5.36 6.54
CA LEU A 139 0.15 -6.36 5.55
C LEU A 139 0.26 -7.72 6.24
N HIS A 140 -0.41 -8.71 5.68
CA HIS A 140 -0.31 -10.10 6.10
C HIS A 140 0.80 -10.79 5.31
N GLU A 141 1.88 -11.15 5.99
CA GLU A 141 3.00 -11.89 5.42
C GLU A 141 2.71 -13.39 5.37
N MET A 142 2.93 -13.99 4.20
CA MET A 142 2.85 -15.43 3.98
C MET A 142 4.25 -15.96 3.67
N PRO A 143 4.68 -17.07 4.30
CA PRO A 143 3.87 -18.03 5.07
C PRO A 143 3.81 -17.79 6.58
N THR A 144 4.54 -16.83 7.14
CA THR A 144 4.73 -16.63 8.58
C THR A 144 3.45 -16.31 9.36
N GLN A 145 2.40 -15.85 8.67
CA GLN A 145 1.15 -15.33 9.26
C GLN A 145 1.33 -14.04 10.08
N GLU A 146 2.45 -13.33 9.90
CA GLU A 146 2.72 -12.10 10.63
C GLU A 146 1.92 -10.93 10.05
N ILE A 147 1.46 -10.04 10.93
CA ILE A 147 0.77 -8.80 10.55
C ILE A 147 1.74 -7.63 10.73
N ILE A 148 2.21 -7.10 9.62
CA ILE A 148 3.17 -5.99 9.57
C ILE A 148 2.42 -4.68 9.41
N SER A 149 2.63 -3.75 10.34
CA SER A 149 2.08 -2.40 10.25
C SER A 149 3.02 -1.50 9.44
N CYS A 150 2.51 -0.93 8.36
CA CYS A 150 3.22 0.02 7.51
C CYS A 150 2.51 1.36 7.47
N HIS A 151 3.26 2.43 7.72
CA HIS A 151 2.83 3.78 7.43
C HIS A 151 3.18 4.10 5.98
N MET A 152 2.20 4.62 5.24
CA MET A 152 2.29 4.85 3.81
C MET A 152 1.70 6.21 3.45
N ARG A 153 2.54 7.09 2.89
CA ARG A 153 2.12 8.35 2.26
C ARG A 153 1.99 8.15 0.76
N LEU A 154 0.76 8.28 0.26
CA LEU A 154 0.40 8.07 -1.13
C LEU A 154 0.00 9.39 -1.77
N THR A 155 0.58 9.69 -2.93
CA THR A 155 0.23 10.85 -3.75
C THR A 155 -0.25 10.38 -5.12
N TRP A 156 -1.40 10.88 -5.55
CA TRP A 156 -2.07 10.46 -6.79
C TRP A 156 -2.60 11.65 -7.59
N LEU A 157 -2.45 11.54 -8.92
CA LEU A 157 -3.05 12.43 -9.91
C LEU A 157 -3.35 11.55 -11.15
N PRO A 158 -4.55 11.60 -11.74
CA PRO A 158 -4.86 10.84 -12.94
C PRO A 158 -3.83 11.05 -14.06
N GLY A 159 -3.54 9.97 -14.79
CA GLY A 159 -2.55 9.97 -15.86
C GLY A 159 -1.08 10.02 -15.40
N HIS A 160 -0.82 10.09 -14.09
CA HIS A 160 0.52 10.08 -13.52
C HIS A 160 0.75 8.82 -12.67
N PRO A 161 2.01 8.32 -12.59
CA PRO A 161 2.32 7.22 -11.69
C PRO A 161 2.01 7.57 -10.23
N LEU A 162 1.42 6.61 -9.52
CA LEU A 162 1.27 6.68 -8.07
C LEU A 162 2.64 6.83 -7.41
N LYS A 163 2.75 7.80 -6.49
CA LYS A 163 3.96 7.99 -5.68
C LYS A 163 3.69 7.48 -4.28
N VAL A 164 4.54 6.56 -3.83
CA VAL A 164 4.42 5.91 -2.52
C VAL A 164 5.70 6.15 -1.74
N LYS A 165 5.57 6.65 -0.51
CA LYS A 165 6.63 6.64 0.50
C LYS A 165 6.12 5.85 1.68
N TYR A 166 6.93 4.95 2.23
CA TYR A 166 6.48 4.12 3.33
C TYR A 166 7.61 3.79 4.31
N PHE A 167 7.19 3.40 5.51
CA PHE A 167 8.03 2.70 6.47
C PHE A 167 7.17 1.63 7.15
N CYS A 168 7.76 0.47 7.43
CA CYS A 168 7.07 -0.59 8.15
C CYS A 168 7.78 -0.79 9.48
N ALA A 169 7.01 -0.92 10.56
CA ALA A 169 7.57 -1.32 11.84
C ALA A 169 8.19 -2.72 11.68
N SER A 170 9.48 -2.83 11.94
CA SER A 170 10.13 -4.13 12.23
C SER A 170 9.85 -4.50 13.68
N ASP A 171 9.71 -5.79 13.98
CA ASP A 171 9.21 -6.40 15.24
C ASP A 171 9.93 -6.07 16.57
N ASN A 172 10.37 -4.83 16.83
CA ASN A 172 11.00 -4.46 18.11
C ASN A 172 10.67 -3.05 18.62
N LEU A 173 9.63 -2.39 18.11
CA LEU A 173 9.07 -1.21 18.76
C LEU A 173 7.55 -1.38 18.85
N ALA A 174 7.14 -2.32 19.71
CA ALA A 174 5.92 -2.12 20.45
C ALA A 174 6.08 -0.76 21.15
N LEU A 175 5.38 0.24 20.64
CA LEU A 175 5.06 1.43 21.39
C LEU A 175 4.56 0.94 22.75
N GLU A 176 5.31 1.22 23.81
CA GLU A 176 4.81 1.20 25.17
C GLU A 176 3.64 2.19 25.23
N ASP A 177 2.45 1.71 24.91
CA ASP A 177 1.22 2.41 25.24
C ASP A 177 1.10 2.41 26.75
N GLY A 178 1.18 3.63 27.29
CA GLY A 178 1.29 3.89 28.72
C GLY A 178 0.19 3.23 29.54
N SER A 179 0.62 2.55 30.60
CA SER A 179 -0.10 2.58 31.86
C SER A 179 0.87 3.12 32.91
N GLY A 180 0.60 4.34 33.37
CA GLY A 180 1.40 4.98 34.40
C GLY A 180 1.29 4.23 35.71
N LEU A 181 2.42 3.93 36.31
CA LEU A 181 2.60 3.85 37.76
C LEU A 181 4.01 4.34 38.08
N GLU A 182 4.05 5.40 38.89
CA GLU A 182 5.26 6.03 39.40
C GLU A 182 6.15 5.01 40.12
N SER A 183 7.44 5.00 39.80
CA SER A 183 8.49 4.64 40.76
C SER A 183 9.81 5.22 40.30
N GLY A 184 10.36 6.12 41.11
CA GLY A 184 11.57 6.86 40.80
C GLY A 184 12.84 6.01 40.90
N SER A 185 13.79 6.27 40.00
CA SER A 185 15.22 6.29 40.32
C SER A 185 15.99 6.99 39.22
N ALA A 186 16.86 7.91 39.65
CA ALA A 186 17.77 8.65 38.79
C ALA A 186 18.95 7.76 38.37
N ALA A 187 19.22 7.70 37.07
CA ALA A 187 20.56 7.58 36.50
C ALA A 187 20.47 7.91 35.01
N GLY A 188 21.06 9.04 34.61
CA GLY A 188 21.05 9.49 33.23
C GLY A 188 22.07 8.75 32.36
N ILE A 189 21.76 8.62 31.07
CA ILE A 189 22.73 8.62 29.98
C ILE A 189 22.09 9.38 28.82
N LEU A 190 22.69 10.52 28.49
CA LEU A 190 22.46 11.29 27.27
C LEU A 190 22.90 10.47 26.06
N GLN A 191 22.03 10.35 25.06
CA GLN A 191 22.51 10.25 23.69
C GLN A 191 21.56 10.98 22.74
N GLU A 192 22.00 12.18 22.36
CA GLU A 192 21.50 12.88 21.18
C GLU A 192 21.62 11.98 19.95
N MET A 193 20.52 11.85 19.21
CA MET A 193 20.64 11.80 17.76
C MET A 193 19.41 12.47 17.16
N GLY A 194 19.62 13.69 16.65
CA GLY A 194 18.63 14.42 15.90
C GLY A 194 18.33 13.73 14.57
N ALA A 195 17.05 13.72 14.21
CA ALA A 195 16.62 13.64 12.84
C ALA A 195 15.51 14.69 12.67
N ASN A 196 15.79 15.71 11.85
CA ASN A 196 14.83 16.73 11.47
C ASN A 196 13.62 16.09 10.76
N PHE A 197 12.42 16.37 11.25
CA PHE A 197 11.17 16.32 10.51
C PHE A 197 10.37 17.58 10.83
#